data_AF-A0A2S2PM36-F1
#
_entry.id   AF-A0A2S2PM36-F1
#
_cell.length_a   1.000
_cell.length_b   1.000
_cell.length_c   1.000
_cell.angle_alpha   90.00
_cell.angle_beta   90.00
_cell.angle_gamma   90.00
#
_symmetry.space_group_name_H-M   'P 1'
#
loop_
_entity.id
_entity.type
_entity.pdbx_description
1 polymer ?
#
loop_
_entity_poly.entity_id
_entity_poly.type
_entity_poly.pdbx_seq_one_letter_code
_entity_poly.pdbx_strand_id
1 'polypeptide(L)'
;MTPFEWELPHPVKPGDNTMENSMTLLNCLWFSIGSVLCAGCEVLPKAVSTRLVAGMWWFFALIMTSSYTANLTASITSGRLDTPIKNVEDLSKDSNIQYGCYEEGSTAGFFQKSNLSLYQRMWSVMEASNPTVFTKSNQEGVDRVLKGKGRYAFLMESSSIEYQTERNCNLMEIGNTLDSKGYGIAMPMNSPYRTLISESVLRLQESGFMRELKDKWWKVQGGNKCEEEDESDELGFTKIGGVFVVLVLGCLIAFMFSILEFLWNIRKVAIEEEITPKEALILEWKFAMKCDGGVKPLRRRHHINADTNSDTS
;
A
#
# COMPACT_ATOMS: atom_id res chain seq x y z
N MET A 1 39.88 -0.83 11.93
CA MET A 1 40.23 -2.18 12.41
C MET A 1 41.05 -2.04 13.68
N THR A 2 40.59 -2.63 14.79
CA THR A 2 41.32 -2.66 16.05
C THR A 2 42.17 -3.94 16.15
N PRO A 3 43.29 -3.92 16.88
CA PRO A 3 44.16 -5.09 17.04
C PRO A 3 43.47 -6.26 17.77
N PHE A 4 42.41 -5.99 18.54
CA PHE A 4 41.64 -6.99 19.28
C PHE A 4 40.66 -7.81 18.42
N GLU A 5 40.61 -7.59 17.10
CA GLU A 5 39.75 -8.33 16.16
C GLU A 5 40.50 -9.44 15.39
N TRP A 6 41.80 -9.61 15.64
CA TRP A 6 42.64 -10.60 14.95
C TRP A 6 42.73 -11.88 15.78
N GLU A 7 42.43 -13.02 15.15
CA GLU A 7 42.48 -14.33 15.80
C GLU A 7 43.36 -15.31 15.03
N LEU A 8 43.79 -16.36 15.73
CA LEU A 8 44.51 -17.47 15.11
C LEU A 8 43.52 -18.34 14.32
N PRO A 9 43.85 -18.75 13.08
CA PRO A 9 43.01 -19.66 12.31
C PRO A 9 42.86 -21.01 13.03
N HIS A 10 41.63 -21.53 13.07
CA HIS A 10 41.34 -22.85 13.62
C HIS A 10 40.98 -23.83 12.49
N PRO A 11 41.63 -25.01 12.38
CA PRO A 11 42.68 -25.58 13.25
C PRO A 11 44.07 -24.94 13.05
N VAL A 12 44.81 -24.80 14.15
CA VAL A 12 46.15 -24.20 14.16
C VAL A 12 47.14 -25.17 13.48
N LYS A 13 47.66 -24.81 12.31
CA LYS A 13 48.73 -25.56 11.63
C LYS A 13 50.07 -25.13 12.22
N PRO A 14 50.95 -26.06 12.65
CA PRO A 14 52.26 -25.70 13.16
C PRO A 14 53.12 -25.09 12.04
N GLY A 15 53.47 -23.80 12.18
CA GLY A 15 54.30 -23.05 11.23
C GLY A 15 53.63 -21.86 10.53
N ASP A 16 52.32 -21.67 10.69
CA ASP A 16 51.61 -20.50 10.14
C ASP A 16 51.58 -19.34 11.16
N ASN A 17 52.19 -18.20 10.82
CA ASN A 17 52.16 -16.95 11.62
C ASN A 17 51.06 -15.98 11.14
N THR A 18 50.02 -16.48 10.48
CA THR A 18 48.95 -15.64 9.92
C THR A 18 47.80 -15.50 10.91
N MET A 19 47.37 -14.26 11.18
CA MET A 19 46.13 -13.99 11.92
C MET A 19 45.00 -13.71 10.92
N GLU A 20 43.81 -14.22 11.21
CA GLU A 20 42.61 -14.00 10.42
C GLU A 20 41.74 -12.92 11.08
N ASN A 21 41.15 -12.07 10.24
CA ASN A 21 40.17 -11.09 10.67
C ASN A 21 38.87 -11.34 9.89
N SER A 22 37.81 -11.67 10.61
CA SER A 22 36.49 -11.97 10.02
C SER A 22 35.75 -10.70 9.55
N MET A 23 36.18 -9.50 9.95
CA MET A 23 35.57 -8.21 9.60
C MET A 23 36.15 -7.64 8.30
N THR A 24 35.98 -8.37 7.20
CA THR A 24 36.25 -7.84 5.85
C THR A 24 35.17 -6.82 5.44
N LEU A 25 35.45 -5.92 4.49
CA LEU A 25 34.48 -4.91 4.05
C LEU A 25 33.16 -5.52 3.56
N LEU A 26 33.23 -6.68 2.89
CA LEU A 26 32.06 -7.41 2.40
C LEU A 26 31.27 -8.05 3.55
N ASN A 27 31.97 -8.60 4.57
CA ASN A 27 31.34 -9.12 5.78
C ASN A 27 30.71 -8.00 6.62
N CYS A 28 31.31 -6.81 6.67
CA CYS A 28 30.74 -5.63 7.32
C CYS A 28 29.48 -5.11 6.62
N LEU A 29 29.44 -5.18 5.28
CA LEU A 29 28.23 -4.87 4.50
C LEU A 29 27.14 -5.91 4.78
N TRP A 30 27.49 -7.19 4.80
CA TRP A 30 26.56 -8.27 5.14
C TRP A 30 26.01 -8.13 6.58
N PHE A 31 26.87 -7.81 7.54
CA PHE A 31 26.48 -7.50 8.92
C PHE A 31 25.52 -6.31 9.01
N SER A 32 25.78 -5.25 8.25
CA SER A 32 24.91 -4.07 8.20
C SER A 32 23.52 -4.39 7.65
N ILE A 33 23.45 -5.18 6.57
CA ILE A 33 22.20 -5.63 5.95
C ILE A 33 21.41 -6.53 6.91
N GLY A 34 22.06 -7.53 7.52
CA GLY A 34 21.43 -8.44 8.49
C GLY A 34 20.90 -7.72 9.74
N SER A 35 21.57 -6.63 10.15
CA SER A 35 21.15 -5.77 11.25
C SER A 35 19.87 -4.98 10.93
N VAL A 36 19.73 -4.45 9.70
CA VAL A 36 18.51 -3.74 9.26
C VAL A 36 17.33 -4.70 9.09
N LEU A 37 17.59 -5.93 8.62
CA LEU A 37 16.56 -6.96 8.43
C LEU A 37 16.16 -7.70 9.71
N CYS A 38 16.74 -7.34 10.87
CA CYS A 38 16.52 -8.03 12.15
C CYS A 38 16.75 -9.55 12.09
N ALA A 39 17.57 -10.04 11.15
CA ALA A 39 17.78 -11.46 10.87
C ALA A 39 18.95 -12.08 11.66
N GLY A 40 19.71 -11.26 12.40
CA GLY A 40 20.96 -11.67 13.04
C GLY A 40 22.10 -11.82 12.03
N CYS A 41 23.34 -11.94 12.53
CA CYS A 41 24.52 -12.19 11.69
C CYS A 41 25.43 -13.19 12.40
N GLU A 42 26.10 -14.05 11.64
CA GLU A 42 27.07 -15.03 12.17
C GLU A 42 28.40 -14.37 12.57
N VAL A 43 28.73 -13.22 11.98
CA VAL A 43 29.97 -12.49 12.25
C VAL A 43 29.70 -11.39 13.28
N LEU A 44 30.09 -11.63 14.53
CA LEU A 44 29.90 -10.67 15.62
C LEU A 44 31.20 -9.90 15.94
N PRO A 45 31.13 -8.58 16.19
CA PRO A 45 32.28 -7.80 16.62
C PRO A 45 32.77 -8.24 18.02
N LYS A 46 34.09 -8.42 18.15
CA LYS A 46 34.70 -8.94 19.38
C LYS A 46 35.28 -7.84 20.25
N ALA A 47 35.87 -6.81 19.66
CA ALA A 47 36.46 -5.70 20.40
C ALA A 47 35.39 -4.82 21.08
N VAL A 48 35.74 -4.20 22.21
CA VAL A 48 34.81 -3.31 22.95
C VAL A 48 34.40 -2.10 22.12
N SER A 49 35.34 -1.51 21.37
CA SER A 49 35.08 -0.35 20.52
C SER A 49 34.15 -0.66 19.34
N THR A 50 34.32 -1.81 18.70
CA THR A 50 33.46 -2.26 17.58
C THR A 50 32.07 -2.66 18.05
N ARG A 51 31.95 -3.22 19.26
CA ARG A 51 30.66 -3.47 19.92
C ARG A 51 29.88 -2.18 20.22
N LEU A 52 30.55 -1.12 20.67
CA LEU A 52 29.90 0.18 20.87
C LEU A 52 29.36 0.76 19.56
N VAL A 53 30.16 0.70 18.49
CA VAL A 53 29.73 1.14 17.15
C VAL A 53 28.56 0.29 16.64
N ALA A 54 28.62 -1.03 16.78
CA ALA A 54 27.54 -1.94 16.42
C ALA A 54 26.27 -1.69 17.24
N GLY A 55 26.39 -1.40 18.53
CA GLY A 55 25.26 -1.04 19.40
C GLY A 55 24.58 0.26 18.96
N MET A 56 25.37 1.28 18.61
CA MET A 56 24.82 2.53 18.05
C MET A 56 24.15 2.30 16.70
N TRP A 57 24.72 1.45 15.84
CA TRP A 57 24.13 1.06 14.57
C TRP A 57 22.80 0.31 14.75
N TRP A 58 22.73 -0.64 15.69
CA TRP A 58 21.50 -1.36 16.00
C TRP A 58 20.41 -0.43 16.52
N PHE A 59 20.75 0.52 17.39
CA PHE A 59 19.79 1.51 17.86
C PHE A 59 19.24 2.36 16.72
N PHE A 60 20.11 2.81 15.81
CA PHE A 60 19.69 3.54 14.60
C PHE A 60 18.81 2.69 13.68
N ALA A 61 19.20 1.44 13.40
CA ALA A 61 18.45 0.51 12.55
C ALA A 61 17.07 0.20 13.13
N LEU A 62 16.96 0.05 14.45
CA LEU A 62 15.68 -0.14 15.14
C LEU A 62 14.76 1.07 14.99
N ILE A 63 15.27 2.29 15.18
CA ILE A 63 14.47 3.53 15.00
C ILE A 63 13.99 3.66 13.56
N MET A 64 14.87 3.41 12.59
CA MET A 64 14.54 3.51 11.17
C MET A 64 13.45 2.52 10.78
N THR A 65 13.64 1.24 11.12
CA THR A 65 12.69 0.17 10.79
C THR A 65 11.35 0.39 11.49
N SER A 66 11.37 0.86 12.74
CA SER A 66 10.13 1.18 13.48
C SER A 66 9.37 2.35 12.84
N SER A 67 10.06 3.41 12.44
CA SER A 67 9.45 4.57 11.77
C SER A 67 8.88 4.21 10.40
N TYR A 68 9.61 3.38 9.64
CA TYR A 68 9.14 2.87 8.36
C TYR A 68 7.88 2.00 8.55
N THR A 69 7.90 1.09 9.52
CA THR A 69 6.75 0.24 9.84
C THR A 69 5.55 1.08 10.28
N ALA A 70 5.76 2.11 11.11
CA ALA A 70 4.69 3.01 11.56
C ALA A 70 4.04 3.78 10.40
N ASN A 71 4.84 4.35 9.50
CA ASN A 71 4.33 5.07 8.33
C ASN A 71 3.62 4.12 7.34
N LEU A 72 4.17 2.92 7.14
CA LEU A 72 3.56 1.90 6.31
C LEU A 72 2.21 1.46 6.88
N THR A 73 2.15 1.14 8.18
CA THR A 73 0.91 0.79 8.87
C THR A 73 -0.11 1.93 8.77
N ALA A 74 0.30 3.17 9.01
CA ALA A 74 -0.59 4.32 8.84
C ALA A 74 -1.14 4.42 7.41
N SER A 75 -0.32 4.15 6.39
CA SER A 75 -0.78 4.13 4.99
C SER A 75 -1.72 2.96 4.70
N ILE A 76 -1.51 1.79 5.30
CA ILE A 76 -2.36 0.61 5.09
C ILE A 76 -3.71 0.79 5.79
N THR A 77 -3.71 1.31 7.01
CA THR A 77 -4.89 1.53 7.85
C THR A 77 -5.67 2.77 7.44
N SER A 78 -5.03 3.80 6.88
CA SER A 78 -5.72 5.06 6.57
C SER A 78 -6.76 4.96 5.45
N GLY A 79 -6.90 3.80 4.78
CA GLY A 79 -8.06 3.43 3.96
C GLY A 79 -8.70 4.58 3.19
N ARG A 80 -7.90 5.49 2.62
CA ARG A 80 -8.44 6.75 2.11
C ARG A 80 -9.26 6.40 0.87
N LEU A 81 -10.58 6.50 1.00
CA LEU A 81 -11.49 6.74 -0.11
C LEU A 81 -11.08 8.09 -0.71
N ASP A 82 -10.08 8.08 -1.58
CA ASP A 82 -9.62 9.29 -2.26
C ASP A 82 -10.64 9.58 -3.37
N THR A 83 -11.66 10.37 -3.02
CA THR A 83 -12.70 10.74 -3.96
C THR A 83 -12.12 11.77 -4.93
N PRO A 84 -12.31 11.59 -6.25
CA PRO A 84 -11.76 12.51 -7.25
C PRO A 84 -12.35 13.92 -7.13
N ILE A 85 -13.53 14.03 -6.52
CA ILE A 85 -14.25 15.30 -6.29
C ILE A 85 -14.29 15.56 -4.79
N LYS A 86 -13.90 16.78 -4.41
CA LYS A 86 -14.03 17.27 -3.02
C LYS A 86 -15.13 18.32 -2.89
N ASN A 87 -15.28 19.18 -3.90
CA ASN A 87 -16.27 20.25 -3.92
C ASN A 87 -16.98 20.35 -5.27
N VAL A 88 -18.03 21.17 -5.31
CA VAL A 88 -18.85 21.39 -6.51
C VAL A 88 -18.07 22.13 -7.61
N GLU A 89 -17.06 22.92 -7.26
CA GLU A 89 -16.15 23.52 -8.24
C GLU A 89 -15.36 22.45 -9.02
N ASP A 90 -14.92 21.39 -8.34
CA ASP A 90 -14.18 20.30 -8.98
C ASP A 90 -15.13 19.47 -9.86
N LEU A 91 -16.36 19.24 -9.39
CA LEU A 91 -17.43 18.61 -10.18
C LEU A 91 -17.75 19.39 -11.45
N SER A 92 -17.73 20.73 -11.39
CA SER A 92 -18.01 21.58 -12.56
C SER A 92 -16.91 21.55 -13.63
N LYS A 93 -15.68 21.22 -13.23
CA LYS A 93 -14.51 21.17 -14.13
C LYS A 93 -14.34 19.80 -14.75
N ASP A 94 -14.67 18.75 -14.02
CA ASP A 94 -14.65 17.39 -14.53
C ASP A 94 -15.81 17.16 -15.51
N SER A 95 -15.51 16.55 -16.66
CA SER A 95 -16.50 16.21 -17.69
C SER A 95 -16.83 14.72 -17.70
N ASN A 96 -16.10 13.89 -16.95
CA ASN A 96 -16.33 12.45 -16.87
C ASN A 96 -17.54 12.11 -15.99
N ILE A 97 -17.86 12.98 -15.03
CA ILE A 97 -18.92 12.77 -14.05
C ILE A 97 -20.09 13.67 -14.42
N GLN A 98 -21.17 13.05 -14.85
CA GLN A 98 -22.42 13.75 -15.12
C GLN A 98 -23.08 14.13 -13.79
N TYR A 99 -23.75 15.26 -13.75
CA TYR A 99 -24.51 15.68 -12.57
C TYR A 99 -25.90 16.16 -12.94
N GLY A 100 -26.86 15.92 -12.07
CA GLY A 100 -28.24 16.31 -12.29
C GLY A 100 -29.02 16.45 -10.99
N CYS A 101 -30.26 16.91 -11.12
CA CYS A 101 -31.19 17.08 -10.01
C CYS A 101 -32.61 16.68 -10.42
N TYR A 102 -33.55 16.72 -9.48
CA TYR A 102 -34.96 16.55 -9.78
C TYR A 102 -35.48 17.72 -10.65
N GLU A 103 -36.08 17.40 -11.81
CA GLU A 103 -36.46 18.35 -12.86
C GLU A 103 -37.38 19.48 -12.34
N GLU A 104 -38.43 19.12 -11.60
CA GLU A 104 -39.39 20.06 -11.02
C GLU A 104 -39.02 20.48 -9.59
N GLY A 105 -37.78 20.25 -9.18
CA GLY A 105 -37.29 20.53 -7.83
C GLY A 105 -36.92 21.99 -7.59
N SER A 106 -36.94 22.40 -6.31
CA SER A 106 -36.41 23.71 -5.89
C SER A 106 -34.91 23.86 -6.20
N THR A 107 -34.18 22.75 -6.26
CA THR A 107 -32.76 22.68 -6.66
C THR A 107 -32.57 23.05 -8.13
N ALA A 108 -33.42 22.54 -9.04
CA ALA A 108 -33.36 22.93 -10.46
C ALA A 108 -33.63 24.43 -10.62
N GLY A 109 -34.66 24.94 -9.94
CA GLY A 109 -34.97 26.37 -9.92
C GLY A 109 -33.86 27.24 -9.32
N PHE A 110 -33.08 26.71 -8.36
CA PHE A 110 -31.92 27.40 -7.79
C PHE A 110 -30.82 27.59 -8.84
N PHE A 111 -30.44 26.53 -9.56
CA PHE A 111 -29.42 26.63 -10.60
C PHE A 111 -29.86 27.54 -11.76
N GLN A 112 -31.12 27.43 -12.18
CA GLN A 112 -31.70 28.26 -13.24
C GLN A 112 -31.70 29.77 -12.90
N LYS A 113 -32.00 30.14 -11.65
CA LYS A 113 -32.12 31.55 -11.21
C LYS A 113 -30.87 32.09 -10.52
N SER A 114 -29.82 31.28 -10.43
CA SER A 114 -28.59 31.68 -9.74
C SER A 114 -27.88 32.82 -10.47
N ASN A 115 -27.29 33.75 -9.70
CA ASN A 115 -26.47 34.86 -10.22
C ASN A 115 -24.97 34.54 -10.23
N LEU A 116 -24.57 33.37 -9.70
CA LEU A 116 -23.16 32.97 -9.65
C LEU A 116 -22.77 32.27 -10.96
N SER A 117 -21.67 32.72 -11.56
CA SER A 117 -21.19 32.22 -12.86
C SER A 117 -20.92 30.70 -12.85
N LEU A 118 -20.46 30.16 -11.73
CA LEU A 118 -20.26 28.72 -11.53
C LEU A 118 -21.57 27.93 -11.73
N TYR A 119 -22.63 28.34 -11.03
CA TYR A 119 -23.92 27.64 -11.05
C TYR A 119 -24.67 27.83 -12.36
N GLN A 120 -24.54 29.00 -13.01
CA GLN A 120 -25.05 29.23 -14.35
C GLN A 120 -24.38 28.31 -15.37
N ARG A 121 -23.05 28.15 -15.30
CA ARG A 121 -22.33 27.20 -16.16
C ARG A 121 -22.79 25.77 -15.92
N MET A 122 -22.94 25.37 -14.65
CA MET A 122 -23.47 24.04 -14.31
C MET A 122 -24.87 23.83 -14.87
N TRP A 123 -25.76 24.83 -14.77
CA TRP A 123 -27.09 24.77 -15.36
C TRP A 123 -27.05 24.55 -16.87
N SER A 124 -26.24 25.34 -17.58
CA SER A 124 -26.07 25.19 -19.03
C SER A 124 -25.54 23.81 -19.42
N VAL A 125 -24.63 23.21 -18.63
CA VAL A 125 -24.16 21.84 -18.86
C VAL A 125 -25.27 20.82 -18.60
N MET A 126 -26.05 20.98 -17.54
CA MET A 126 -27.18 20.08 -17.24
C MET A 126 -28.24 20.14 -18.35
N GLU A 127 -28.57 21.33 -18.84
CA GLU A 127 -29.55 21.55 -19.91
C GLU A 127 -29.06 21.05 -21.28
N ALA A 128 -27.77 21.19 -21.58
CA ALA A 128 -27.18 20.72 -22.84
C ALA A 128 -26.90 19.21 -22.88
N SER A 129 -26.94 18.52 -21.73
CA SER A 129 -26.57 17.11 -21.63
C SER A 129 -27.63 16.20 -22.27
N ASN A 130 -27.18 15.34 -23.20
CA ASN A 130 -27.97 14.28 -23.83
C ASN A 130 -27.25 12.93 -23.63
N PRO A 131 -27.86 11.92 -22.99
CA PRO A 131 -29.23 11.84 -22.47
C PRO A 131 -29.48 12.75 -21.25
N THR A 132 -30.74 13.01 -20.94
CA THR A 132 -31.13 13.92 -19.86
C THR A 132 -30.50 13.53 -18.53
N VAL A 133 -29.90 14.50 -17.85
CA VAL A 133 -29.32 14.31 -16.50
C VAL A 133 -30.33 14.52 -15.39
N PHE A 134 -31.46 15.16 -15.68
CA PHE A 134 -32.56 15.34 -14.74
C PHE A 134 -33.30 14.03 -14.48
N THR A 135 -33.86 13.89 -13.28
CA THR A 135 -34.72 12.77 -12.91
C THR A 135 -36.13 13.24 -12.59
N LYS A 136 -37.11 12.32 -12.59
CA LYS A 136 -38.52 12.58 -12.25
C LYS A 136 -38.83 12.38 -10.77
N SER A 137 -37.88 11.86 -10.00
CA SER A 137 -38.01 11.70 -8.55
C SER A 137 -36.64 11.65 -7.89
N ASN A 138 -36.61 11.99 -6.59
CA ASN A 138 -35.41 11.82 -5.77
C ASN A 138 -34.98 10.35 -5.69
N GLN A 139 -35.94 9.40 -5.62
CA GLN A 139 -35.61 7.98 -5.55
C GLN A 139 -34.96 7.49 -6.85
N GLU A 140 -35.45 7.94 -7.99
CA GLU A 140 -34.84 7.64 -9.29
C GLU A 140 -33.41 8.20 -9.39
N GLY A 141 -33.18 9.39 -8.83
CA GLY A 141 -31.85 10.00 -8.72
C GLY A 141 -30.88 9.15 -7.91
N VAL A 142 -31.32 8.68 -6.73
CA VAL A 142 -30.54 7.77 -5.88
C VAL A 142 -30.22 6.47 -6.61
N ASP A 143 -31.22 5.84 -7.23
CA ASP A 143 -31.03 4.59 -7.96
C ASP A 143 -30.08 4.76 -9.16
N ARG A 144 -30.10 5.92 -9.81
CA ARG A 144 -29.20 6.27 -10.91
C ARG A 144 -27.75 6.43 -10.44
N VAL A 145 -27.52 7.05 -9.29
CA VAL A 145 -26.18 7.15 -8.68
C VAL A 145 -25.63 5.76 -8.36
N LEU A 146 -26.45 4.91 -7.73
CA LEU A 146 -26.07 3.54 -7.39
C LEU A 146 -25.70 2.72 -8.64
N LYS A 147 -26.47 2.85 -9.73
CA LYS A 147 -26.18 2.18 -11.01
C LYS A 147 -24.97 2.80 -11.74
N GLY A 148 -24.73 4.09 -11.55
CA GLY A 148 -23.69 4.87 -12.24
C GLY A 148 -22.27 4.62 -11.75
N LYS A 149 -22.08 3.92 -10.61
CA LYS A 149 -20.77 3.53 -10.04
C LYS A 149 -19.72 4.67 -10.10
N GLY A 150 -20.10 5.86 -9.64
CA GLY A 150 -19.21 7.04 -9.58
C GLY A 150 -19.13 7.90 -10.84
N ARG A 151 -19.91 7.60 -11.89
CA ARG A 151 -19.99 8.44 -13.12
C ARG A 151 -21.16 9.42 -13.15
N TYR A 152 -22.02 9.38 -12.13
CA TYR A 152 -23.17 10.27 -12.00
C TYR A 152 -23.30 10.75 -10.57
N ALA A 153 -23.42 12.06 -10.38
CA ALA A 153 -23.67 12.72 -9.09
C ALA A 153 -25.08 13.30 -9.09
N PHE A 154 -25.80 13.13 -7.98
CA PHE A 154 -27.17 13.63 -7.85
C PHE A 154 -27.24 14.72 -6.80
N LEU A 155 -27.75 15.88 -7.19
CA LEU A 155 -27.91 17.05 -6.35
C LEU A 155 -29.32 17.03 -5.74
N MET A 156 -29.38 16.86 -4.42
CA MET A 156 -30.63 16.92 -3.65
C MET A 156 -30.42 17.73 -2.36
N GLU A 157 -31.48 17.92 -1.59
CA GLU A 157 -31.42 18.63 -0.32
C GLU A 157 -30.64 17.85 0.75
N SER A 158 -29.84 18.54 1.57
CA SER A 158 -28.95 17.92 2.57
C SER A 158 -29.66 16.97 3.51
N SER A 159 -30.85 17.32 4.00
CA SER A 159 -31.67 16.45 4.86
C SER A 159 -32.06 15.13 4.20
N SER A 160 -32.30 15.15 2.88
CA SER A 160 -32.60 13.96 2.09
C SER A 160 -31.34 13.14 1.79
N ILE A 161 -30.19 13.80 1.56
CA ILE A 161 -28.89 13.12 1.43
C ILE A 161 -28.59 12.37 2.70
N GLU A 162 -28.57 13.07 3.84
CA GLU A 162 -28.31 12.51 5.17
C GLU A 162 -29.23 11.31 5.45
N TYR A 163 -30.51 11.40 5.09
CA TYR A 163 -31.46 10.30 5.24
C TYR A 163 -31.09 9.05 4.43
N GLN A 164 -30.61 9.23 3.19
CA GLN A 164 -30.29 8.17 2.25
C GLN A 164 -28.91 7.56 2.52
N THR A 165 -27.91 8.36 2.92
CA THR A 165 -26.56 7.90 3.25
C THR A 165 -26.56 7.07 4.53
N GLU A 166 -27.35 7.44 5.54
CA GLU A 166 -27.51 6.65 6.77
C GLU A 166 -28.11 5.25 6.51
N ARG A 167 -28.86 5.08 5.41
CA ARG A 167 -29.52 3.81 5.06
C ARG A 167 -28.74 2.98 4.05
N ASN A 168 -27.95 3.62 3.20
CA ASN A 168 -27.23 3.00 2.09
C ASN A 168 -25.75 3.44 2.12
N CYS A 169 -24.88 2.55 2.59
CA CYS A 169 -23.45 2.84 2.76
C CYS A 169 -22.67 2.95 1.44
N ASN A 170 -23.31 2.60 0.32
CA ASN A 170 -22.77 2.80 -1.03
C ASN A 170 -22.91 4.25 -1.53
N LEU A 171 -23.56 5.12 -0.75
CA LEU A 171 -23.73 6.54 -1.04
C LEU A 171 -22.87 7.35 -0.08
N MET A 172 -22.32 8.46 -0.56
CA MET A 172 -21.56 9.40 0.25
C MET A 172 -21.97 10.83 -0.09
N GLU A 173 -22.05 11.69 0.92
CA GLU A 173 -22.17 13.14 0.74
C GLU A 173 -20.80 13.72 0.40
N ILE A 174 -20.76 14.66 -0.56
CA ILE A 174 -19.51 15.29 -1.01
C ILE A 174 -19.65 16.80 -0.89
N GLY A 175 -18.66 17.43 -0.25
CA GLY A 175 -18.54 18.88 -0.14
C GLY A 175 -19.46 19.48 0.93
N ASN A 176 -19.68 20.79 0.82
CA ASN A 176 -20.54 21.55 1.73
C ASN A 176 -21.89 21.86 1.08
N THR A 177 -22.86 22.25 1.91
CA THR A 177 -24.17 22.74 1.47
C THR A 177 -24.03 23.94 0.53
N LEU A 178 -24.67 23.88 -0.64
CA LEU A 178 -24.62 24.93 -1.66
C LEU A 178 -25.42 26.19 -1.30
N ASP A 179 -26.43 26.02 -0.46
CA ASP A 179 -27.28 27.07 0.05
C ASP A 179 -27.69 26.79 1.51
N SER A 180 -28.26 27.81 2.16
CA SER A 180 -28.83 27.68 3.49
C SER A 180 -30.35 27.81 3.38
N LYS A 181 -31.02 26.66 3.27
CA LYS A 181 -32.47 26.54 3.26
C LYS A 181 -32.94 25.78 4.50
N GLY A 182 -34.21 25.97 4.85
CA GLY A 182 -34.83 25.25 5.95
C GLY A 182 -36.31 24.96 5.66
N TYR A 183 -36.80 23.85 6.23
CA TYR A 183 -38.21 23.51 6.15
C TYR A 183 -39.04 24.39 7.10
N GLY A 184 -40.21 24.80 6.63
CA GLY A 184 -41.16 25.59 7.40
C GLY A 184 -42.59 25.10 7.18
N ILE A 185 -43.44 25.35 8.17
CA ILE A 185 -44.87 25.05 8.08
C ILE A 185 -45.56 26.21 7.37
N ALA A 186 -46.05 25.94 6.16
CA ALA A 186 -46.79 26.93 5.38
C ALA A 186 -48.23 27.08 5.91
N MET A 187 -48.73 28.32 5.93
CA MET A 187 -50.11 28.64 6.32
C MET A 187 -50.70 29.66 5.36
N PRO A 188 -52.04 29.71 5.22
CA PRO A 188 -52.71 30.76 4.48
C PRO A 188 -52.30 32.16 4.99
N MET A 189 -52.27 33.11 4.08
CA MET A 189 -51.96 34.50 4.42
C MET A 189 -52.94 35.00 5.49
N ASN A 190 -52.42 35.69 6.51
CA ASN A 190 -53.17 36.20 7.66
C ASN A 190 -53.86 35.11 8.53
N SER A 191 -53.34 33.88 8.54
CA SER A 191 -53.82 32.85 9.46
C SER A 191 -53.63 33.26 10.93
N PRO A 192 -54.66 33.17 11.79
CA PRO A 192 -54.56 33.50 13.21
C PRO A 192 -53.65 32.55 13.99
N TYR A 193 -53.35 31.36 13.44
CA TYR A 193 -52.55 30.33 14.10
C TYR A 193 -51.04 30.51 13.91
N ARG A 194 -50.60 31.40 13.00
CA ARG A 194 -49.18 31.58 12.65
C ARG A 194 -48.32 31.85 13.89
N THR A 195 -48.75 32.80 14.73
CA THR A 195 -47.99 33.20 15.93
C THR A 195 -47.91 32.06 16.94
N LEU A 196 -49.04 31.42 17.23
CA LEU A 196 -49.12 30.33 18.21
C LEU A 196 -48.23 29.14 17.82
N ILE A 197 -48.27 28.74 16.54
CA ILE A 197 -47.46 27.62 16.05
C ILE A 197 -45.98 28.01 15.99
N SER A 198 -45.65 29.24 15.58
CA SER A 198 -44.25 29.70 15.56
C SER A 198 -43.65 29.69 16.97
N GLU A 199 -44.39 30.15 17.98
CA GLU A 199 -43.95 30.10 19.38
C GLU A 199 -43.78 28.65 19.86
N SER A 200 -44.72 27.77 19.50
CA SER A 200 -44.65 26.36 19.88
C SER A 200 -43.44 25.66 19.25
N VAL A 201 -43.14 25.94 17.98
CA VAL A 201 -41.95 25.40 17.29
C VAL A 201 -40.66 25.88 17.97
N LEU A 202 -40.58 27.15 18.36
CA LEU A 202 -39.43 27.68 19.09
C LEU A 202 -39.24 26.96 20.43
N ARG A 203 -40.33 26.74 21.20
CA ARG A 203 -40.26 25.98 22.46
C ARG A 203 -39.77 24.54 22.26
N LEU A 204 -40.18 23.87 21.17
CA LEU A 204 -39.70 22.52 20.83
C LEU A 204 -38.23 22.49 20.39
N GLN A 205 -37.75 23.59 19.78
CA GLN A 205 -36.35 23.74 19.40
C GLN A 205 -35.46 24.03 20.62
N GLU A 206 -35.89 24.93 21.51
CA GLU A 206 -35.19 25.27 22.75
C GLU A 206 -35.12 24.09 23.73
N SER A 207 -36.18 23.29 23.82
CA SER A 207 -36.19 22.08 24.65
C SER A 207 -35.30 20.97 24.10
N GLY A 208 -34.82 21.08 22.86
CA GLY A 208 -34.04 20.05 22.18
C GLY A 208 -34.87 18.89 21.61
N PHE A 209 -36.20 18.90 21.81
CA PHE A 209 -37.09 17.82 21.36
C PHE A 209 -37.04 17.61 19.83
N MET A 210 -36.86 18.70 19.06
CA MET A 210 -36.69 18.60 17.60
C MET A 210 -35.45 17.77 17.21
N ARG A 211 -34.36 17.87 17.99
CA ARG A 211 -33.14 17.08 17.76
C ARG A 211 -33.37 15.60 18.08
N GLU A 212 -34.04 15.32 19.20
CA GLU A 212 -34.41 13.96 19.58
C GLU A 212 -35.29 13.28 18.51
N LEU A 213 -36.24 14.01 17.95
CA LEU A 213 -37.04 13.52 16.83
C LEU A 213 -36.18 13.26 15.59
N LYS A 214 -35.27 14.17 15.23
CA LYS A 214 -34.35 13.95 14.11
C LYS A 214 -33.55 12.66 14.30
N ASP A 215 -32.88 12.51 15.45
CA ASP A 215 -32.06 11.33 15.73
C ASP A 215 -32.89 10.03 15.71
N LYS A 216 -34.12 10.07 16.23
CA LYS A 216 -35.04 8.94 16.21
C LYS A 216 -35.39 8.49 14.78
N TRP A 217 -35.74 9.41 13.89
CA TRP A 217 -36.20 9.08 12.54
C TRP A 217 -35.06 8.84 11.53
N TRP A 218 -33.91 9.51 11.71
CA TRP A 218 -32.75 9.34 10.84
C TRP A 218 -31.90 8.13 11.22
N LYS A 219 -31.50 8.02 12.50
CA LYS A 219 -30.56 6.98 12.97
C LYS A 219 -31.30 5.73 13.47
N VAL A 220 -32.10 5.87 14.53
CA VAL A 220 -32.70 4.72 15.25
C VAL A 220 -33.66 3.91 14.36
N GLN A 221 -34.54 4.59 13.63
CA GLN A 221 -35.49 3.94 12.71
C GLN A 221 -34.94 3.73 11.30
N GLY A 222 -33.79 4.34 10.95
CA GLY A 222 -33.11 4.12 9.68
C GLY A 222 -32.35 2.80 9.62
N GLY A 223 -32.10 2.21 10.77
CA GLY A 223 -31.25 1.04 10.91
C GLY A 223 -29.81 1.49 10.83
N ASN A 224 -29.06 1.18 11.88
CA ASN A 224 -27.60 1.20 11.93
C ASN A 224 -27.00 0.22 10.92
N LYS A 225 -27.33 0.35 9.63
CA LYS A 225 -26.84 -0.51 8.55
C LYS A 225 -25.42 -0.13 8.13
N CYS A 226 -25.01 1.09 8.46
CA CYS A 226 -23.68 1.62 8.23
C CYS A 226 -22.89 1.84 9.53
N GLU A 227 -23.42 1.41 10.70
CA GLU A 227 -22.54 1.20 11.85
C GLU A 227 -21.64 0.03 11.48
N GLU A 228 -20.41 0.40 11.12
CA GLU A 228 -19.17 -0.37 11.25
C GLU A 228 -19.42 -1.87 11.49
N GLU A 229 -19.82 -2.57 10.43
CA GLU A 229 -18.99 -3.73 10.12
C GLU A 229 -17.60 -3.12 9.92
N ASP A 230 -16.83 -3.09 11.02
CA ASP A 230 -15.41 -3.34 10.98
C ASP A 230 -15.25 -4.68 10.25
N GLU A 231 -15.53 -4.72 8.94
CA GLU A 231 -14.79 -5.55 8.02
C GLU A 231 -13.38 -5.06 8.22
N SER A 232 -12.74 -5.65 9.22
CA SER A 232 -11.33 -5.52 9.53
C SER A 232 -10.66 -5.54 8.19
N ASP A 233 -10.22 -4.36 7.75
CA ASP A 233 -9.84 -4.05 6.37
C ASP A 233 -8.81 -5.09 5.95
N GLU A 234 -9.27 -6.24 5.44
CA GLU A 234 -8.46 -7.45 5.40
C GLU A 234 -7.31 -7.06 4.49
N LEU A 235 -6.06 -7.28 4.92
CA LEU A 235 -4.91 -6.91 4.11
C LEU A 235 -4.96 -7.72 2.81
N GLY A 236 -5.65 -7.15 1.82
CA GLY A 236 -5.93 -7.81 0.57
C GLY A 236 -4.62 -8.02 -0.16
N PHE A 237 -4.59 -9.07 -0.99
CA PHE A 237 -3.44 -9.37 -1.84
C PHE A 237 -3.01 -8.17 -2.71
N THR A 238 -3.92 -7.23 -2.97
CA THR A 238 -3.64 -5.96 -3.67
C THR A 238 -2.68 -5.04 -2.89
N LYS A 239 -2.78 -4.96 -1.56
CA LYS A 239 -1.89 -4.12 -0.73
C LYS A 239 -0.49 -4.75 -0.57
N ILE A 240 -0.38 -6.08 -0.56
CA ILE A 240 0.89 -6.82 -0.33
C ILE A 240 1.53 -7.36 -1.63
N GLY A 241 0.80 -7.37 -2.75
CA GLY A 241 1.21 -8.03 -4.01
C GLY A 241 2.58 -7.61 -4.54
N GLY A 242 2.96 -6.34 -4.35
CA GLY A 242 4.28 -5.84 -4.74
C GLY A 242 5.45 -6.56 -4.06
N VAL A 243 5.28 -7.01 -2.80
CA VAL A 243 6.31 -7.73 -2.04
C VAL A 243 6.61 -9.08 -2.69
N PHE A 244 5.57 -9.80 -3.16
CA PHE A 244 5.74 -11.08 -3.84
C PHE A 244 6.46 -10.93 -5.19
N VAL A 245 6.19 -9.85 -5.93
CA VAL A 245 6.88 -9.59 -7.21
C VAL A 245 8.37 -9.35 -6.99
N VAL A 246 8.73 -8.56 -5.98
CA VAL A 246 10.13 -8.30 -5.61
C VAL A 246 10.83 -9.58 -5.18
N LEU A 247 10.17 -10.44 -4.40
CA LEU A 247 10.71 -11.73 -3.98
C LEU A 247 11.05 -12.62 -5.18
N VAL A 248 10.11 -12.81 -6.11
CA VAL A 248 10.30 -13.64 -7.31
C VAL A 248 11.44 -13.10 -8.18
N LEU A 249 11.46 -11.79 -8.41
CA LEU A 249 12.53 -11.15 -9.19
C LEU A 249 13.91 -11.32 -8.52
N GLY A 250 13.97 -11.16 -7.20
CA GLY A 250 15.19 -11.38 -6.42
C GLY A 250 15.71 -12.81 -6.51
N CYS A 251 14.83 -13.80 -6.40
CA CYS A 251 15.18 -15.21 -6.58
C CYS A 251 15.72 -15.50 -8.00
N LEU A 252 15.10 -14.94 -9.03
CA LEU A 252 15.56 -15.12 -10.42
C LEU A 252 16.95 -14.52 -10.64
N ILE A 253 17.20 -13.32 -10.12
CA ILE A 253 18.51 -12.67 -10.22
C ILE A 253 19.57 -13.49 -9.47
N ALA A 254 19.29 -13.90 -8.24
CA ALA A 254 20.20 -14.73 -7.45
C ALA A 254 20.55 -16.05 -8.16
N PHE A 255 19.54 -16.71 -8.74
CA PHE A 255 19.74 -17.93 -9.52
C PHE A 255 20.64 -17.71 -10.75
N MET A 256 20.45 -16.59 -11.46
CA MET A 256 21.31 -16.22 -12.59
C MET A 256 22.76 -15.96 -12.15
N PHE A 257 22.98 -15.25 -11.04
CA PHE A 257 24.33 -15.05 -10.49
C PHE A 257 24.98 -16.37 -10.08
N SER A 258 24.27 -17.28 -9.42
CA SER A 258 24.79 -18.61 -9.08
C SER A 258 25.19 -19.42 -10.31
N ILE A 259 24.41 -19.36 -11.39
CA ILE A 259 24.79 -20.01 -12.66
C ILE A 259 26.06 -19.39 -13.24
N LEU A 260 26.17 -18.06 -13.26
CA LEU A 260 27.35 -17.37 -13.79
C LEU A 260 28.61 -17.69 -12.99
N GLU A 261 28.54 -17.69 -11.66
CA GLU A 261 29.64 -18.09 -10.79
C GLU A 261 30.03 -19.54 -11.01
N PHE A 262 29.06 -20.45 -11.13
CA PHE A 262 29.32 -21.85 -11.42
C PHE A 262 30.04 -22.04 -12.76
N LEU A 263 29.57 -21.36 -13.82
CA LEU A 263 30.22 -21.38 -15.13
C LEU A 263 31.63 -20.76 -15.11
N TRP A 264 31.82 -19.68 -14.35
CA TRP A 264 33.13 -19.06 -14.17
C TRP A 264 34.09 -20.01 -13.44
N ASN A 265 33.62 -20.65 -12.38
CA ASN A 265 34.40 -21.60 -11.59
C ASN A 265 34.83 -22.79 -12.45
N ILE A 266 33.92 -23.35 -13.26
CA ILE A 266 34.25 -24.42 -14.22
C ILE A 266 35.33 -23.97 -15.20
N ARG A 267 35.24 -22.75 -15.75
CA ARG A 267 36.28 -22.21 -16.64
C ARG A 267 37.62 -22.07 -15.92
N LYS A 268 37.61 -21.56 -14.69
CA LYS A 268 38.83 -21.40 -13.87
C LYS A 268 39.48 -22.76 -13.59
N VAL A 269 38.71 -23.74 -13.14
CA VAL A 269 39.18 -25.11 -12.87
C VAL A 269 39.68 -25.81 -14.14
N ALA A 270 39.00 -25.63 -15.28
CA ALA A 270 39.45 -26.19 -16.55
C ALA A 270 40.80 -25.62 -17.01
N ILE A 271 41.07 -24.34 -16.74
CA ILE A 271 42.36 -23.70 -17.02
C ILE A 271 43.44 -24.17 -16.03
N GLU A 272 43.10 -24.32 -14.75
CA GLU A 272 44.05 -24.67 -13.69
C GLU A 272 44.42 -26.16 -13.67
N GLU A 273 43.50 -27.04 -14.07
CA GLU A 273 43.71 -28.51 -14.15
C GLU A 273 43.98 -29.02 -15.57
N GLU A 274 44.01 -28.15 -16.60
CA GLU A 274 44.23 -28.50 -18.03
C GLU A 274 43.27 -29.59 -18.57
N ILE A 275 42.01 -29.60 -18.13
CA ILE A 275 40.99 -30.57 -18.54
C ILE A 275 39.98 -29.97 -19.52
N THR A 276 39.34 -30.81 -20.34
CA THR A 276 38.32 -30.38 -21.30
C THR A 276 37.12 -29.78 -20.54
N PRO A 277 36.59 -28.59 -20.92
CA PRO A 277 35.53 -27.92 -20.16
C PRO A 277 34.24 -28.74 -20.01
N LYS A 278 33.98 -29.69 -20.91
CA LYS A 278 32.84 -30.62 -20.81
C LYS A 278 33.01 -31.65 -19.69
N GLU A 279 34.23 -32.11 -19.44
CA GLU A 279 34.52 -33.10 -18.39
C GLU A 279 34.51 -32.45 -17.01
N ALA A 280 35.06 -31.23 -16.89
CA ALA A 280 34.94 -30.41 -15.68
C ALA A 280 33.48 -30.12 -15.31
N LEU A 281 32.63 -29.81 -16.30
CA LEU A 281 31.20 -29.52 -16.10
C LEU A 281 30.42 -30.76 -15.64
N ILE A 282 30.66 -31.93 -16.25
CA ILE A 282 30.01 -33.19 -15.85
C ILE A 282 30.41 -33.60 -14.42
N LEU A 283 31.68 -33.40 -14.04
CA LEU A 283 32.17 -33.72 -12.70
C LEU A 283 31.60 -32.80 -11.62
N GLU A 284 31.61 -31.48 -11.86
CA GLU A 284 31.04 -30.49 -10.93
C GLU A 284 29.52 -30.63 -10.82
N TRP A 285 28.81 -30.89 -11.93
CA TRP A 285 27.37 -31.16 -11.92
C TRP A 285 27.04 -32.42 -11.13
N LYS A 286 27.83 -33.49 -11.30
CA LYS A 286 27.64 -34.75 -10.57
C LYS A 286 27.96 -34.61 -9.09
N PHE A 287 28.88 -33.71 -8.71
CA PHE A 287 29.17 -33.35 -7.32
C PHE A 287 28.03 -32.51 -6.72
N ALA A 288 27.57 -31.47 -7.42
CA ALA A 288 26.44 -30.62 -7.00
C ALA A 288 25.15 -31.43 -6.81
N MET A 289 24.85 -32.40 -7.70
CA MET A 289 23.72 -33.32 -7.54
C MET A 289 23.88 -34.31 -6.38
N LYS A 290 25.10 -34.60 -5.94
CA LYS A 290 25.33 -35.62 -4.91
C LYS A 290 25.05 -35.10 -3.49
N CYS A 291 24.94 -33.79 -3.29
CA CYS A 291 24.67 -33.14 -1.99
C CYS A 291 25.47 -33.73 -0.80
N ASP A 292 26.66 -34.27 -1.05
CA ASP A 292 27.43 -35.03 -0.07
C ASP A 292 28.78 -34.34 0.18
N GLY A 293 28.87 -33.69 1.35
CA GLY A 293 30.12 -33.26 1.99
C GLY A 293 30.78 -31.98 1.45
N GLY A 294 30.83 -30.93 2.27
CA GLY A 294 31.49 -29.64 2.01
C GLY A 294 33.03 -29.68 1.95
N VAL A 295 33.64 -30.80 1.56
CA VAL A 295 35.09 -30.94 1.44
C VAL A 295 35.45 -31.48 0.05
N LYS A 296 35.96 -30.59 -0.80
CA LYS A 296 36.47 -30.95 -2.13
C LYS A 296 37.91 -31.46 -2.01
N PRO A 297 38.23 -32.70 -2.43
CA PRO A 297 39.62 -33.16 -2.44
C PRO A 297 40.41 -32.43 -3.55
N LEU A 298 41.49 -31.74 -3.17
CA LEU A 298 42.46 -31.16 -4.12
C LEU A 298 43.25 -32.30 -4.80
N ARG A 299 43.08 -32.48 -6.11
CA ARG A 299 43.79 -33.53 -6.86
C ARG A 299 45.15 -33.01 -7.34
N ARG A 300 46.24 -33.35 -6.65
CA ARG A 300 47.61 -33.13 -7.17
C ARG A 300 47.94 -34.12 -8.28
N ARG A 301 48.57 -33.62 -9.35
CA ARG A 301 49.08 -34.37 -10.52
C ARG A 301 49.95 -35.56 -10.06
N HIS A 302 49.56 -36.78 -10.43
CA HIS A 302 50.45 -37.94 -10.45
C HIS A 302 51.12 -37.97 -11.82
N HIS A 303 52.41 -37.62 -11.90
CA HIS A 303 53.23 -38.03 -13.05
C HIS A 303 53.47 -39.54 -12.92
N ILE A 304 52.85 -40.31 -13.81
CA ILE A 304 53.21 -41.71 -14.07
C ILE A 304 53.94 -41.70 -15.40
N ASN A 305 55.27 -41.78 -15.37
CA ASN A 305 56.03 -42.39 -16.45
C ASN A 305 56.47 -43.75 -15.92
N ALA A 306 55.75 -44.80 -16.34
CA ALA A 306 56.16 -46.18 -16.18
C ALA A 306 56.77 -46.65 -17.51
N ASP A 307 57.89 -47.36 -17.38
CA ASP A 307 58.76 -47.91 -18.41
C ASP A 307 58.05 -48.77 -19.47
N THR A 308 58.63 -48.77 -20.69
CA THR A 308 58.89 -49.96 -21.56
C THR A 308 59.54 -49.46 -22.86
N ASN A 309 60.86 -49.63 -23.06
CA ASN A 309 61.60 -50.82 -23.55
C ASN A 309 62.00 -50.67 -25.03
N SER A 310 63.32 -50.68 -25.32
CA SER A 310 63.97 -51.73 -26.13
C SER A 310 65.38 -51.35 -26.56
N ASP A 311 66.30 -52.27 -26.25
CA ASP A 311 67.64 -52.59 -26.78
C ASP A 311 68.17 -51.94 -28.07
N THR A 312 69.52 -52.00 -28.13
CA THR A 312 70.45 -52.04 -29.29
C THR A 312 71.25 -50.77 -29.62
N SER A 313 72.46 -50.67 -29.06
CA SER A 313 73.75 -50.87 -29.77
C SER A 313 74.92 -50.67 -28.81
#